data_AF-A0A7X6GC99-F1
#
_entry.id   AF-A0A7X6GC99-F1
#
_cell.length_a   1.000
_cell.length_b   1.000
_cell.length_c   1.000
_cell.angle_alpha   90.00
_cell.angle_beta   90.00
_cell.angle_gamma   90.00
#
_symmetry.space_group_name_H-M   'P 1'
#
loop_
_entity.id
_entity.type
_entity.pdbx_description
1 polymer ?
#
loop_
_entity_poly.entity_id
_entity_poly.type
_entity_poly.pdbx_seq_one_letter_code
_entity_poly.pdbx_strand_id
1 'polypeptide(L)'
;MKLRYLLGSLITAVSLGFSANAAQAMTSSTDETVDVQVVDYSGKPPFKRKVISLSVNDVAQLESVGQEAIEYVEVKEVIMRGKPPYRRVTTMMPVYDVAQLEMLEEQTDTQKRGTRPPFKRH
;
A
#
# COMPACT_ATOMS: atom_id res chain seq x y z
N MET A 1 38.65 28.93 -68.61
CA MET A 1 37.92 30.21 -68.43
C MET A 1 36.42 29.97 -68.55
N LYS A 2 35.73 29.75 -67.42
CA LYS A 2 34.30 30.03 -67.22
C LYS A 2 34.02 29.90 -65.73
N LEU A 3 33.97 31.06 -65.09
CA LEU A 3 33.75 31.31 -63.67
C LEU A 3 32.25 31.59 -63.48
N ARG A 4 31.57 30.95 -62.52
CA ARG A 4 30.40 31.53 -61.84
C ARG A 4 30.35 31.05 -60.40
N TYR A 5 30.71 31.96 -59.49
CA TYR A 5 30.47 31.90 -58.05
C TYR A 5 29.00 32.19 -57.74
N LEU A 6 28.51 31.67 -56.60
CA LEU A 6 27.72 32.38 -55.57
C LEU A 6 27.53 31.38 -54.40
N LEU A 7 28.35 31.44 -53.35
CA LEU A 7 28.11 32.17 -52.09
C LEU A 7 26.78 31.83 -51.41
N GLY A 8 26.87 31.04 -50.33
CA GLY A 8 25.79 30.76 -49.41
C GLY A 8 26.31 29.96 -48.21
N SER A 9 26.85 30.65 -47.22
CA SER A 9 27.24 30.08 -45.92
C SER A 9 26.00 29.60 -45.16
N LEU A 10 25.98 28.35 -44.71
CA LEU A 10 25.24 27.99 -43.49
C LEU A 10 25.95 26.85 -42.74
N ILE A 11 26.53 27.22 -41.60
CA ILE A 11 27.06 26.36 -40.55
C ILE A 11 25.86 25.74 -39.80
N THR A 12 25.93 24.43 -39.48
CA THR A 12 25.24 23.65 -38.42
C THR A 12 25.07 22.21 -38.91
N ALA A 13 25.19 21.13 -38.15
CA ALA A 13 25.64 20.86 -36.80
C ALA A 13 26.01 19.37 -36.75
N VAL A 14 26.91 19.03 -35.83
CA VAL A 14 27.28 17.66 -35.44
C VAL A 14 26.03 16.81 -35.24
N SER A 15 25.95 15.68 -35.93
CA SER A 15 25.15 14.52 -35.49
C SER A 15 25.97 13.27 -35.77
N LEU A 16 26.92 13.01 -34.86
CA LEU A 16 27.41 11.67 -34.60
C LEU A 16 26.16 10.80 -34.38
N GLY A 17 25.94 9.86 -35.30
CA GLY A 17 24.92 8.83 -35.16
C GLY A 17 25.27 7.99 -33.94
N PHE A 18 24.75 8.41 -32.79
CA PHE A 18 24.66 7.57 -31.61
C PHE A 18 23.51 6.62 -31.88
N SER A 19 23.84 5.47 -32.47
CA SER A 19 22.96 4.32 -32.53
C SER A 19 22.61 3.94 -31.10
N ALA A 20 21.50 4.48 -30.59
CA ALA A 20 20.90 4.03 -29.36
C ALA A 20 20.41 2.61 -29.59
N ASN A 21 21.27 1.63 -29.31
CA ASN A 21 20.83 0.30 -28.94
C ASN A 21 20.01 0.49 -27.67
N ALA A 22 18.70 0.69 -27.84
CA ALA A 22 17.71 0.42 -26.81
C ALA A 22 17.73 -1.10 -26.58
N ALA A 23 18.78 -1.57 -25.91
CA ALA A 23 18.74 -2.80 -25.16
C ALA A 23 17.66 -2.55 -24.09
N GLN A 24 16.45 -2.97 -24.43
CA GLN A 24 15.39 -3.20 -23.47
C GLN A 24 16.03 -4.04 -22.36
N ALA A 25 16.22 -3.43 -21.20
CA ALA A 25 16.57 -4.12 -19.99
C ALA A 25 15.40 -5.05 -19.70
N MET A 26 15.46 -6.26 -20.25
CA MET A 26 14.75 -7.39 -19.69
C MET A 26 15.35 -7.56 -18.30
N THR A 27 14.65 -7.06 -17.30
CA THR A 27 14.88 -7.46 -15.91
C THR A 27 14.68 -8.96 -15.90
N SER A 28 15.76 -9.70 -16.00
CA SER A 28 15.79 -11.12 -15.66
C SER A 28 15.29 -11.19 -14.23
N SER A 29 14.05 -11.63 -14.05
CA SER A 29 13.51 -12.01 -12.75
C SER A 29 14.35 -13.19 -12.27
N THR A 30 15.44 -12.89 -11.56
CA THR A 30 16.08 -13.86 -10.69
C THR A 30 15.00 -14.28 -9.70
N ASP A 31 14.59 -15.54 -9.77
CA ASP A 31 13.63 -16.13 -8.84
C ASP A 31 14.35 -16.33 -7.50
N GLU A 32 14.59 -15.21 -6.82
CA GLU A 32 15.22 -15.16 -5.51
C GLU A 32 14.26 -15.80 -4.51
N THR A 33 14.74 -16.85 -3.85
CA THR A 33 14.00 -17.61 -2.85
C THR A 33 14.67 -17.47 -1.49
N VAL A 34 13.86 -17.43 -0.44
CA VAL A 34 14.30 -17.32 0.96
C VAL A 34 13.71 -18.48 1.75
N ASP A 35 14.55 -19.10 2.57
CA ASP A 35 14.14 -20.18 3.47
C ASP A 35 13.48 -19.60 4.73
N VAL A 36 12.19 -19.88 4.91
CA VAL A 36 11.41 -19.45 6.07
C VAL A 36 11.07 -20.65 6.96
N GLN A 37 11.31 -20.52 8.26
CA GLN A 37 10.93 -21.54 9.24
C GLN A 37 9.48 -21.32 9.71
N VAL A 38 8.57 -22.20 9.32
CA VAL A 38 7.17 -22.16 9.72
C VAL A 38 6.91 -23.15 10.85
N VAL A 39 6.19 -22.71 11.88
CA VAL A 39 5.79 -23.52 13.04
C VAL A 39 4.37 -24.05 12.84
N ASP A 40 4.17 -25.35 13.03
CA ASP A 40 2.85 -25.98 13.00
C ASP A 40 2.25 -25.97 14.41
N TYR A 41 1.26 -25.11 14.64
CA TYR A 41 0.59 -24.91 15.93
C TYR A 41 -0.49 -25.96 16.23
N SER A 42 -0.61 -27.01 15.41
CA SER A 42 -1.55 -28.10 15.70
C SER A 42 -1.07 -28.94 16.90
N GLY A 43 -2.01 -29.31 17.77
CA GLY A 43 -1.77 -30.20 18.91
C GLY A 43 -1.26 -29.52 20.18
N LYS A 44 -0.68 -30.33 21.08
CA LYS A 44 -0.11 -29.86 22.36
C LYS A 44 1.38 -29.53 22.18
N PRO A 45 1.92 -28.51 22.87
CA PRO A 45 3.34 -28.20 22.84
C PRO A 45 4.21 -29.40 23.25
N PRO A 46 5.45 -29.51 22.72
CA PRO A 46 6.15 -28.58 21.84
C PRO A 46 5.82 -28.75 20.35
N PHE A 47 5.66 -27.62 19.64
CA PHE A 47 5.27 -27.59 18.23
C PHE A 47 6.37 -28.03 17.26
N LYS A 48 5.97 -28.64 16.15
CA LYS A 48 6.88 -29.04 15.06
C LYS A 48 7.17 -27.83 14.17
N ARG A 49 8.37 -27.80 13.59
CA ARG A 49 8.82 -26.73 12.68
C ARG A 49 9.28 -27.33 11.35
N LYS A 50 9.02 -26.64 10.24
CA LYS A 50 9.46 -27.01 8.89
C LYS A 50 10.10 -25.79 8.22
N VAL A 51 11.13 -26.03 7.41
CA VAL A 51 11.75 -24.99 6.58
C VAL A 51 11.15 -25.08 5.19
N ILE A 52 10.67 -23.96 4.66
CA ILE A 52 10.02 -23.87 3.35
C ILE A 52 10.69 -22.72 2.59
N SER A 53 11.14 -23.00 1.37
CA SER A 53 11.70 -21.98 0.47
C SER A 53 10.56 -21.26 -0.23
N LEU A 54 10.45 -19.94 -0.03
CA LEU A 54 9.40 -19.08 -0.61
C LEU A 54 10.03 -18.01 -1.48
N SER A 55 9.30 -17.53 -2.49
CA SER A 55 9.75 -16.40 -3.33
C SER A 55 9.81 -15.11 -2.50
N VAL A 56 10.84 -14.28 -2.73
CA VAL A 56 10.99 -12.99 -2.05
C VAL A 56 9.76 -12.08 -2.24
N ASN A 57 9.10 -12.16 -3.39
CA ASN A 57 7.89 -11.37 -3.66
C ASN A 57 6.73 -11.74 -2.71
N ASP A 58 6.58 -13.03 -2.40
CA ASP A 58 5.53 -13.51 -1.51
C ASP A 58 5.81 -13.12 -0.05
N VAL A 59 7.10 -13.10 0.35
CA VAL A 59 7.52 -12.68 1.69
C VAL A 59 7.28 -11.18 1.92
N ALA A 60 7.59 -10.33 0.93
CA ALA A 60 7.39 -8.88 1.04
C ALA A 60 5.90 -8.51 1.21
N GLN A 61 5.01 -9.24 0.54
CA GLN A 61 3.58 -9.06 0.71
C GLN A 61 3.14 -9.45 2.12
N LEU A 62 3.68 -10.53 2.68
CA LEU A 62 3.34 -11.00 4.03
C LEU A 62 3.73 -10.01 5.14
N GLU A 63 4.85 -9.29 4.98
CA GLU A 63 5.22 -8.20 5.88
C GLU A 63 4.22 -7.03 5.81
N SER A 64 3.75 -6.70 4.60
CA SER A 64 2.80 -5.59 4.41
C SER A 64 1.40 -5.84 5.00
N VAL A 65 0.96 -7.10 5.11
CA VAL A 65 -0.32 -7.43 5.78
C VAL A 65 -0.20 -7.34 7.32
N GLY A 66 1.01 -7.24 7.86
CA GLY A 66 1.29 -7.20 9.30
C GLY A 66 1.40 -5.79 9.92
N GLN A 67 1.19 -4.72 9.15
CA GLN A 67 1.56 -3.34 9.54
C GLN A 67 0.42 -2.44 9.98
N GLU A 68 -0.71 -3.00 10.40
CA GLU A 68 -1.62 -2.28 11.30
C GLU A 68 -1.35 -2.78 12.73
N ALA A 69 -0.37 -2.15 13.38
CA ALA A 69 -0.11 -2.34 14.80
C ALA A 69 -1.26 -1.71 15.60
N ILE A 70 -2.42 -2.37 15.61
CA ILE A 70 -3.56 -1.97 16.41
C ILE A 70 -3.18 -2.20 17.88
N GLU A 71 -3.02 -1.12 18.64
CA GLU A 71 -2.76 -1.19 20.07
C GLU A 71 -3.99 -1.79 20.78
N TYR A 72 -3.78 -2.75 21.69
CA TYR A 72 -4.87 -3.37 22.45
C TYR A 72 -4.78 -2.96 23.92
N VAL A 73 -5.92 -2.56 24.49
CA VAL A 73 -6.05 -2.17 25.90
C VAL A 73 -6.98 -3.12 26.64
N GLU A 74 -6.60 -3.48 27.87
CA GLU A 74 -7.43 -4.26 28.78
C GLU A 74 -8.56 -3.40 29.36
N VAL A 75 -9.81 -3.74 29.01
CA VAL A 75 -11.00 -3.10 29.58
C VAL A 75 -11.68 -4.06 30.55
N LYS A 76 -11.95 -3.60 31.78
CA LYS A 76 -12.68 -4.37 32.80
C LYS A 76 -14.14 -3.96 32.82
N GLU A 77 -15.00 -4.83 32.30
CA GLU A 77 -16.44 -4.67 32.31
C GLU A 77 -17.06 -5.30 33.57
N VAL A 78 -18.03 -4.61 34.19
CA VAL A 78 -18.80 -5.13 35.32
C VAL A 78 -20.20 -5.53 34.82
N ILE A 79 -20.50 -6.82 34.87
CA ILE A 79 -21.78 -7.36 34.41
C ILE A 79 -22.78 -7.32 35.56
N MET A 80 -23.66 -6.32 35.54
CA MET A 80 -24.64 -5.98 36.58
C MET A 80 -25.87 -6.93 36.57
N ARG A 81 -25.65 -8.24 36.52
CA ARG A 81 -26.72 -9.25 36.51
C ARG A 81 -26.68 -10.09 37.80
N GLY A 82 -27.82 -10.22 38.47
CA GLY A 82 -27.98 -11.02 39.69
C GLY A 82 -27.86 -10.20 40.98
N LYS A 83 -27.61 -10.86 42.11
CA LYS A 83 -27.36 -10.20 43.39
C LYS A 83 -25.88 -9.80 43.48
N PRO A 84 -25.56 -8.66 44.10
CA PRO A 84 -24.18 -8.25 44.30
C PRO A 84 -23.41 -9.24 45.19
N PRO A 85 -22.08 -9.35 45.04
CA PRO A 85 -21.21 -8.59 44.13
C PRO A 85 -21.29 -9.05 42.67
N TYR A 86 -21.23 -8.10 41.75
CA TYR A 86 -21.34 -8.36 40.31
C TYR A 86 -20.08 -8.97 39.70
N ARG A 87 -20.28 -9.78 38.66
CA ARG A 87 -19.20 -10.44 37.93
C ARG A 87 -18.41 -9.41 37.12
N ARG A 88 -17.08 -9.53 37.10
CA ARG A 88 -16.18 -8.72 36.28
C ARG A 88 -15.59 -9.55 35.15
N VAL A 89 -15.45 -8.99 33.96
CA VAL A 89 -14.83 -9.62 32.79
C VAL A 89 -13.79 -8.67 32.21
N THR A 90 -12.60 -9.19 31.91
CA THR A 90 -11.54 -8.44 31.23
C THR A 90 -11.57 -8.80 29.75
N THR A 91 -11.65 -7.80 28.89
CA THR A 91 -11.67 -7.97 27.42
C THR A 91 -10.59 -7.09 26.79
N MET A 92 -9.86 -7.62 25.81
CA MET A 92 -8.90 -6.83 25.02
C MET A 92 -9.67 -6.06 23.95
N MET A 93 -9.60 -4.73 23.97
CA MET A 93 -10.24 -3.87 22.97
C MET A 93 -9.18 -3.15 22.15
N PRO A 94 -9.34 -3.05 20.81
CA PRO A 94 -8.45 -2.27 19.97
C PRO A 94 -8.60 -0.77 20.25
N VAL A 95 -7.50 -0.04 20.21
CA VAL A 95 -7.43 1.42 20.31
C VAL A 95 -7.37 1.98 18.89
N TYR A 96 -8.24 2.95 18.61
CA TYR A 96 -8.27 3.68 17.35
C TYR A 96 -7.92 5.14 17.61
N ASP A 97 -7.04 5.70 16.78
CA ASP A 97 -6.68 7.12 16.84
C ASP A 97 -7.81 7.99 16.29
N VAL A 98 -8.27 8.94 17.11
CA VAL A 98 -9.38 9.84 16.75
C VAL A 98 -9.04 10.69 15.51
N ALA A 99 -7.79 11.11 15.36
CA ALA A 99 -7.35 11.93 14.22
C ALA A 99 -7.51 11.23 12.86
N GLN A 100 -7.42 9.89 12.82
CA GLN A 100 -7.60 9.12 11.59
C GLN A 100 -9.08 9.01 11.20
N LEU A 101 -9.98 8.99 12.19
CA LEU A 101 -11.42 8.92 11.97
C LEU A 101 -11.97 10.23 11.42
N GLU A 102 -11.47 11.38 11.87
CA GLU A 102 -11.88 12.70 11.38
C GLU A 102 -11.58 12.89 9.88
N MET A 103 -10.43 12.39 9.40
CA MET A 103 -10.07 12.46 7.97
C MET A 103 -11.00 11.64 7.07
N LEU A 104 -11.57 10.55 7.58
CA LEU A 104 -12.52 9.72 6.85
C LEU A 104 -13.90 10.37 6.79
N GLU A 105 -14.32 11.08 7.84
CA GLU A 105 -15.62 11.74 7.91
C GLU A 105 -15.72 12.94 6.96
N GLU A 106 -14.67 13.78 6.88
CA GLU A 106 -14.61 14.96 5.99
C GLU A 106 -14.74 14.61 4.48
N GLN A 107 -14.29 13.43 4.05
CA GLN A 107 -14.43 13.02 2.64
C GLN A 107 -15.90 12.75 2.24
N THR A 108 -16.76 12.40 3.19
CA THR A 108 -18.15 12.01 2.91
C THR A 108 -19.10 13.20 2.71
N ASP A 109 -18.69 14.41 3.07
CA ASP A 109 -19.52 15.62 3.00
C ASP A 109 -19.49 16.34 1.65
N THR A 110 -18.74 15.84 0.66
CA THR A 110 -18.68 16.47 -0.65
C THR A 110 -19.79 16.01 -1.59
N GLN A 111 -20.78 16.90 -1.73
CA GLN A 111 -21.64 17.19 -2.91
C GLN A 111 -23.14 17.24 -2.61
N LYS A 112 -23.56 18.21 -1.78
CA LYS A 112 -24.90 18.80 -1.94
C LYS A 112 -24.93 19.63 -3.23
N ARG A 113 -25.26 19.00 -4.36
CA ARG A 113 -25.46 19.68 -5.65
C ARG A 113 -26.59 20.69 -5.49
N GLY A 114 -26.26 21.97 -5.64
CA GLY A 114 -27.24 23.06 -5.56
C GLY A 114 -28.37 22.87 -6.56
N THR A 115 -29.60 22.77 -6.06
CA THR A 115 -30.79 22.77 -6.91
C THR A 115 -30.96 24.17 -7.48
N ARG A 116 -30.51 24.36 -8.72
CA ARG A 116 -30.80 25.57 -9.52
C ARG A 116 -32.32 25.76 -9.51
N PRO A 117 -32.86 26.82 -8.89
CA PRO A 117 -34.30 26.98 -8.77
C PRO A 117 -34.89 27.12 -10.19
N PRO A 118 -36.02 26.46 -10.49
CA PRO A 118 -36.56 26.45 -11.83
C PRO A 118 -36.95 27.88 -12.25
N PHE A 119 -36.29 28.37 -13.30
CA PHE A 119 -36.67 29.63 -13.97
C PHE A 119 -38.09 29.50 -14.52
N LYS A 120 -38.88 30.55 -14.33
CA LYS A 120 -40.29 30.72 -14.72
C LYS A 120 -40.63 30.13 -16.09
N ARG A 121 -41.84 29.54 -16.21
CA ARG A 121 -42.58 29.44 -17.48
C ARG A 121 -44.08 29.66 -17.26
N HIS A 122 -44.57 30.73 -17.91
CA HIS A 122 -45.93 31.25 -18.07
C HIS A 122 -46.63 31.88 -16.86
#